data_AF-A0AAV4JTE0-F1
#
_entry.id   AF-A0AAV4JTE0-F1
#
_cell.length_a   1.000
_cell.length_b   1.000
_cell.length_c   1.000
_cell.angle_alpha   90.00
_cell.angle_beta   90.00
_cell.angle_gamma   90.00
#
_symmetry.space_group_name_H-M   'P 1'
#
loop_
_entity.id
_entity.type
_entity.pdbx_description
1 polymer ?
#
loop_
_entity_poly.entity_id
_entity_poly.type
_entity_poly.pdbx_seq_one_letter_code
_entity_poly.pdbx_strand_id
1 'polypeptide(L)'
;MHTELLKTVKTRQLAYYGHIRSHQILQKSIMEGKINGKRQCGRKRKFWLGNIEETTTRRINECCEVALDREEWRRTIASNLWQETEQR
;
A
#
# COMPACT_ATOMS: atom_id res chain seq x y z
N MET A 1 -6.18 -6.22 22.16
CA MET A 1 -5.55 -4.90 21.95
C MET A 1 -4.55 -4.87 20.81
N HIS A 2 -3.60 -5.80 20.72
CA HIS A 2 -2.55 -5.80 19.68
C HIS A 2 -3.09 -5.89 18.23
N THR A 3 -4.15 -6.65 18.01
CA THR A 3 -4.78 -6.86 16.69
C THR A 3 -5.46 -5.62 16.13
N GLU A 4 -6.12 -4.82 16.98
CA GLU A 4 -6.84 -3.60 16.58
C GLU A 4 -5.89 -2.49 16.14
N LEU A 5 -4.73 -2.41 16.79
CA LEU A 5 -3.69 -1.45 16.41
C LEU A 5 -3.08 -1.82 15.05
N LEU A 6 -2.80 -3.10 14.82
CA LEU A 6 -2.29 -3.57 13.52
C LEU A 6 -3.30 -3.33 12.39
N LYS A 7 -4.59 -3.59 12.62
CA LYS A 7 -5.66 -3.25 11.66
C LYS A 7 -5.65 -1.77 11.32
N THR A 8 -5.64 -0.91 12.34
CA THR A 8 -5.63 0.56 12.15
C THR A 8 -4.42 1.03 11.35
N VAL A 9 -3.24 0.48 11.63
CA VAL A 9 -2.01 0.80 10.89
C VAL A 9 -2.12 0.39 9.43
N LYS A 10 -2.55 -0.84 9.13
CA LYS A 10 -2.74 -1.35 7.76
C LYS A 10 -3.74 -0.50 6.98
N THR A 11 -4.89 -0.18 7.57
CA THR A 11 -5.91 0.66 6.94
C THR A 11 -5.36 2.04 6.59
N ARG A 12 -4.60 2.67 7.49
CA ARG A 12 -3.98 3.98 7.24
C ARG A 12 -2.92 3.90 6.14
N GLN A 13 -2.13 2.83 6.09
CA GLN A 13 -1.14 2.60 5.03
C GLN A 13 -1.80 2.52 3.65
N LEU A 14 -2.90 1.76 3.50
CA LEU A 14 -3.62 1.63 2.25
C LEU A 14 -4.35 2.94 1.85
N ALA A 15 -4.97 3.62 2.81
CA ALA A 15 -5.61 4.91 2.56
C ALA A 15 -4.60 5.96 2.04
N TYR A 16 -3.41 5.99 2.65
CA TYR A 16 -2.33 6.87 2.21
C TYR A 16 -1.81 6.52 0.81
N TYR A 17 -1.67 5.23 0.50
CA TYR A 17 -1.27 4.79 -0.84
C TYR A 17 -2.27 5.24 -1.91
N GLY A 18 -3.58 5.05 -1.68
CA GLY A 18 -4.62 5.55 -2.59
C GLY A 18 -4.54 7.06 -2.78
N HIS A 19 -4.35 7.82 -1.69
CA HIS A 19 -4.16 9.27 -1.76
C HIS A 19 -2.96 9.68 -2.63
N ILE A 20 -1.81 9.01 -2.48
CA ILE A 20 -0.63 9.23 -3.32
C ILE A 20 -0.91 8.86 -4.78
N ARG A 21 -1.66 7.80 -5.05
CA ARG A 21 -1.95 7.40 -6.43
C ARG A 21 -2.81 8.42 -7.16
N SER A 22 -3.82 8.97 -6.46
CA SER A 22 -4.73 9.98 -7.00
C SER A 22 -4.04 11.33 -7.28
N HIS A 23 -2.93 11.66 -6.61
CA HIS A 23 -2.25 12.96 -6.77
C HIS A 23 -0.85 12.82 -7.38
N GLN A 24 -0.47 13.74 -8.27
CA GLN A 24 0.89 13.79 -8.83
C GLN A 24 1.86 14.56 -7.93
N ILE A 25 2.05 14.08 -6.69
CA ILE A 25 2.93 14.69 -5.69
C ILE A 25 4.34 14.07 -5.70
N LEU A 26 5.33 14.75 -5.12
CA LEU A 26 6.72 14.29 -5.00
C LEU A 26 6.82 12.86 -4.44
N GLN A 27 5.95 12.52 -3.48
CA GLN A 27 5.88 11.20 -2.86
C GLN A 27 5.61 10.10 -3.90
N LYS A 28 4.82 10.37 -4.95
CA LYS A 28 4.58 9.42 -6.06
C LYS A 28 5.86 9.14 -6.82
N SER A 29 6.62 10.18 -7.20
CA SER A 29 7.91 10.03 -7.89
C SER A 29 8.97 9.32 -7.03
N ILE A 30 8.98 9.59 -5.71
CA ILE A 30 9.82 8.87 -4.74
C ILE A 30 9.44 7.39 -4.70
N MET A 31 8.14 7.09 -4.60
CA MET A 31 7.64 5.71 -4.49
C MET A 31 7.87 4.90 -5.75
N GLU A 32 7.67 5.51 -6.92
CA GLU A 32 7.90 4.87 -8.23
C GLU A 32 9.39 4.73 -8.56
N GLY A 33 10.31 5.21 -7.71
CA GLY A 33 11.75 5.10 -7.93
C GLY A 33 12.24 5.95 -9.11
N LYS A 34 11.46 6.94 -9.55
CA LYS A 34 11.81 7.86 -10.64
C LYS A 34 12.89 8.87 -10.25
N ILE A 35 13.23 8.94 -8.96
CA ILE A 35 14.34 9.76 -8.48
C ILE A 35 15.64 9.02 -8.73
N ASN A 36 16.49 9.63 -9.55
CA ASN A 36 17.81 9.13 -9.87
C ASN A 36 18.68 9.05 -8.61
N GLY A 37 19.28 7.88 -8.38
CA GLY A 37 20.20 7.65 -7.27
C GLY A 37 20.36 6.17 -6.95
N LYS A 38 21.58 5.74 -6.62
CA LYS A 38 21.83 4.37 -6.15
C LYS A 38 21.17 4.18 -4.77
N ARG A 39 20.45 3.07 -4.57
CA ARG A 39 19.95 2.70 -3.25
C ARG A 39 21.12 2.62 -2.28
N GLN A 40 21.07 3.41 -1.20
CA GLN A 40 22.12 3.36 -0.18
C GLN A 40 22.22 1.95 0.44
N CYS A 41 23.45 1.49 0.61
CA CYS A 41 23.73 0.22 1.29
C CYS A 41 23.19 0.30 2.73
N GLY A 42 22.61 -0.78 3.25
CA GLY A 42 22.03 -0.82 4.60
C GLY A 42 20.56 -0.37 4.72
N ARG A 43 19.94 0.19 3.67
CA ARG A 43 18.48 0.46 3.70
C ARG A 43 17.71 -0.85 3.79
N LYS A 44 16.79 -0.97 4.77
CA LYS A 44 15.93 -2.15 4.96
C LYS A 44 15.38 -2.65 3.63
N ARG A 45 15.45 -3.97 3.38
CA ARG A 45 15.02 -4.59 2.11
C ARG A 45 13.53 -4.37 1.87
N LYS A 46 12.72 -4.40 2.94
CA LYS A 46 11.28 -4.10 2.94
C LYS A 46 11.04 -2.67 2.48
N PHE A 47 10.31 -2.53 1.38
CA PHE A 47 9.93 -1.25 0.79
C PHE A 47 8.42 -1.06 0.95
N TRP A 48 7.96 0.19 0.98
CA TRP A 48 6.57 0.52 1.24
C TRP A 48 5.60 -0.20 0.28
N LEU A 49 5.91 -0.22 -1.02
CA LEU A 49 5.09 -0.90 -2.01
C LEU A 49 5.02 -2.42 -1.75
N GLY A 50 6.10 -3.04 -1.26
CA GLY A 50 6.09 -4.46 -0.86
C GLY A 50 5.17 -4.74 0.34
N ASN A 51 5.00 -3.78 1.27
CA ASN A 51 3.98 -3.91 2.31
C ASN A 51 2.56 -3.83 1.73
N ILE A 52 2.35 -3.04 0.67
CA ILE A 52 1.05 -2.92 0.00
C ILE A 52 0.70 -4.22 -0.70
N GLU A 53 1.66 -4.84 -1.39
CA GLU A 53 1.49 -6.18 -1.99
C GLU A 53 1.17 -7.24 -0.93
N GLU A 54 1.90 -7.25 0.19
CA GLU A 54 1.65 -8.18 1.31
C GLU A 54 0.27 -7.97 1.95
N THR A 55 -0.17 -6.72 2.11
CA THR A 55 -1.46 -6.40 2.75
C THR A 55 -2.64 -6.62 1.81
N THR A 56 -2.45 -6.43 0.51
CA THR A 56 -3.52 -6.53 -0.50
C THR A 56 -3.58 -7.92 -1.13
N THR A 57 -2.53 -8.72 -0.97
CA THR A 57 -2.34 -10.01 -1.68
C THR A 57 -2.49 -9.85 -3.20
N ARG A 58 -2.14 -8.67 -3.73
CA ARG A 58 -2.18 -8.32 -5.15
C ARG A 58 -0.83 -7.80 -5.58
N ARG A 59 -0.51 -7.93 -6.87
CA ARG A 59 0.73 -7.36 -7.40
C ARG A 59 0.66 -5.84 -7.37
N ILE A 60 1.82 -5.18 -7.29
CA ILE A 60 1.86 -3.72 -7.18
C ILE A 60 1.28 -3.03 -8.43
N ASN A 61 1.41 -3.64 -9.60
CA ASN A 61 0.85 -3.10 -10.85
C ASN A 61 -0.68 -3.09 -10.80
N GLU A 62 -1.31 -4.17 -10.35
CA GLU A 62 -2.75 -4.26 -10.14
C GLU A 62 -3.22 -3.25 -9.08
N CYS A 63 -2.47 -3.13 -7.98
CA CYS A 63 -2.75 -2.11 -6.96
C CYS A 63 -2.67 -0.69 -7.55
N CYS A 64 -1.74 -0.42 -8.47
CA CYS A 64 -1.59 0.87 -9.14
C CYS A 64 -2.76 1.19 -10.05
N GLU A 65 -3.37 0.20 -10.69
CA GLU A 65 -4.55 0.35 -11.56
C GLU A 65 -5.81 0.55 -10.72
N VAL A 66 -6.04 -0.33 -9.76
CA VAL A 66 -7.19 -0.28 -8.83
C VAL A 66 -7.21 1.03 -8.05
N ALA A 67 -6.05 1.53 -7.62
CA ALA A 67 -5.96 2.78 -6.88
C ALA A 67 -6.23 4.05 -7.72
N LEU A 68 -6.38 3.94 -9.05
CA LEU A 68 -6.87 5.05 -9.88
C LEU A 68 -8.37 5.27 -9.69
N ASP A 69 -9.13 4.20 -9.45
CA ASP A 69 -10.55 4.26 -9.12
C ASP A 69 -10.71 4.36 -7.60
N ARG A 70 -11.27 5.49 -7.15
CA ARG A 70 -11.46 5.76 -5.72
C ARG A 70 -12.45 4.80 -5.07
N GLU A 71 -13.47 4.36 -5.78
CA GLU A 71 -14.48 3.42 -5.26
C GLU A 71 -13.94 2.00 -5.21
N GLU A 72 -13.26 1.57 -6.27
CA GLU A 72 -12.60 0.27 -6.34
C GLU A 72 -11.53 0.13 -5.23
N TRP A 73 -10.76 1.20 -4.99
CA TRP A 73 -9.76 1.23 -3.93
C TRP A 73 -10.39 1.15 -2.53
N ARG A 74 -11.50 1.88 -2.29
CA ARG A 74 -12.25 1.79 -1.02
C ARG A 74 -12.78 0.38 -0.79
N ARG A 75 -13.33 -0.27 -1.82
CA ARG A 75 -13.79 -1.67 -1.77
C ARG A 75 -12.65 -2.61 -1.41
N THR A 76 -11.46 -2.40 -1.99
CA THR A 76 -10.26 -3.18 -1.69
C THR A 76 -9.79 -3.02 -0.24
N ILE A 77 -9.79 -1.79 0.30
CA ILE A 77 -9.45 -1.56 1.72
C ILE A 77 -10.45 -2.26 2.65
N ALA A 78 -11.73 -2.19 2.32
CA ALA A 78 -12.79 -2.84 3.09
C ALA A 78 -12.66 -4.37 3.02
N SER A 79 -12.45 -4.96 1.84
CA SER A 79 -12.33 -6.42 1.66
C SER A 79 -11.13 -7.01 2.37
N ASN A 80 -9.98 -6.33 2.34
CA ASN A 80 -8.76 -6.80 2.99
C ASN A 80 -8.88 -6.81 4.53
N LEU A 81 -9.80 -6.03 5.09
CA LEU A 81 -10.10 -6.03 6.52
C LEU A 81 -10.78 -7.33 6.98
N TRP A 82 -11.49 -8.01 6.07
CA TRP A 82 -12.28 -9.22 6.35
C TRP A 82 -11.55 -10.52 5.99
N GLN A 83 -10.64 -10.51 5.02
CA GLN A 83 -9.90 -11.72 4.58
C GLN A 83 -8.96 -12.29 5.66
N GLU A 84 -8.45 -11.46 6.58
CA GLU A 84 -7.63 -11.94 7.72
C GLU A 84 -8.44 -12.71 8.78
N THR A 85 -9.77 -12.66 8.73
CA THR A 85 -10.62 -13.39 9.69
C THR A 85 -10.90 -14.84 9.28
N GLU A 86 -10.56 -15.25 8.06
CA GLU A 86 -10.89 -16.57 7.50
C GLU A 86 -9.71 -17.56 7.41
N GLN A 87 -8.47 -17.12 7.62
CA GLN A 87 -7.29 -18.00 7.59
C GLN A 87 -6.85 -18.50 8.98
N ARG A 88 -7.80 -18.72 9.89
CA ARG A 88 -7.52 -19.27 11.22
C ARG A 88 -8.24 -20.59 11.46
#